data_AF-A0A9E2R1U0-F1
#
_entry.id   AF-A0A9E2R1U0-F1
#
_cell.length_a   1.000
_cell.length_b   1.000
_cell.length_c   1.000
_cell.angle_alpha   90.00
_cell.angle_beta   90.00
_cell.angle_gamma   90.00
#
_symmetry.space_group_name_H-M   'P 1'
#
loop_
_entity.id
_entity.type
_entity.pdbx_description
1 polymer ?
#
loop_
_entity_poly.entity_id
_entity_poly.type
_entity_poly.pdbx_seq_one_letter_code
_entity_poly.pdbx_strand_id
1 'polypeptide(L)'
;ADRVGPAVTKDRDPRVTPIGRLLRKTKLDELPQLWNVLRGEMSLVGPRPEVLRYVQQYTAEQRTILRYKPGITDLASLCFRDEEALLGSAENPEILYCQQCIPRKLQLNREYAERANLLSDTWIILQTICPYWAGVLVCYGIILTLSFWLSYELIDDFSSAGFSAAQFRRELAAVIAVQLGCLTWRKQCAGLLSYFSFPELKQISTALGLAALGLFAASVAGNGRPPGNVVLVDVLLSLCLLGGFRVLLRLWRERSALEDDSVASQPARIGIIGAGGRGAQLALELIGNRQSGRMVVAFFDDDSYKWQKRIHDVPVVGMPECLLDGWTDKLDEVAIVLPGAPPDRKREIDQLLRRTRLKYYTVSFPSRIWDREQAA
;
A
#
# COMPACT_ATOMS: atom_id res chain seq x y z
N ALA A 1 -24.58 -17.32 -18.91
CA ALA A 1 -24.18 -17.39 -17.49
C ALA A 1 -24.39 -16.04 -16.77
N ASP A 2 -24.38 -14.92 -17.51
CA ASP A 2 -24.45 -13.54 -16.98
C ASP A 2 -25.83 -13.04 -16.53
N ARG A 3 -26.85 -13.92 -16.45
CA ARG A 3 -28.24 -13.50 -16.16
C ARG A 3 -28.70 -13.76 -14.73
N VAL A 4 -27.86 -14.28 -13.87
CA VAL A 4 -28.24 -14.58 -12.49
C VAL A 4 -27.03 -14.24 -11.60
N GLY A 5 -27.18 -13.52 -10.50
CA GLY A 5 -26.15 -13.39 -9.43
C GLY A 5 -24.99 -12.38 -9.65
N PRO A 6 -24.38 -11.90 -8.55
CA PRO A 6 -23.30 -10.90 -8.59
C PRO A 6 -22.05 -11.45 -9.27
N ALA A 7 -21.34 -10.59 -10.00
CA ALA A 7 -20.07 -10.90 -10.69
C ALA A 7 -18.90 -11.22 -9.71
N VAL A 8 -19.12 -11.01 -8.41
CA VAL A 8 -18.18 -11.34 -7.34
C VAL A 8 -18.44 -12.79 -6.91
N THR A 9 -17.51 -13.67 -7.25
CA THR A 9 -17.64 -15.11 -7.02
C THR A 9 -17.48 -15.40 -5.52
N LYS A 10 -18.57 -15.61 -4.80
CA LYS A 10 -18.48 -16.18 -3.44
C LYS A 10 -18.04 -17.64 -3.50
N ASP A 11 -17.32 -18.08 -2.48
CA ASP A 11 -16.67 -19.39 -2.31
C ASP A 11 -17.60 -20.63 -2.43
N ARG A 12 -18.90 -20.44 -2.67
CA ARG A 12 -19.92 -21.49 -2.86
C ARG A 12 -20.95 -21.11 -3.92
N ASP A 13 -20.51 -20.75 -5.12
CA ASP A 13 -21.42 -20.55 -6.25
C ASP A 13 -22.06 -21.90 -6.67
N PRO A 14 -23.40 -22.05 -6.58
CA PRO A 14 -24.11 -23.30 -6.95
C PRO A 14 -23.99 -23.67 -8.43
N ARG A 15 -23.40 -22.81 -9.29
CA ARG A 15 -23.17 -23.07 -10.71
C ARG A 15 -21.89 -23.86 -11.00
N VAL A 16 -21.04 -24.06 -9.99
CA VAL A 16 -19.77 -24.76 -10.16
C VAL A 16 -19.99 -26.26 -10.04
N THR A 17 -19.94 -26.97 -11.17
CA THR A 17 -20.03 -28.43 -11.22
C THR A 17 -18.86 -29.09 -10.46
N PRO A 18 -18.97 -30.36 -10.05
CA PRO A 18 -17.87 -31.08 -9.41
C PRO A 18 -16.58 -31.09 -10.24
N ILE A 19 -16.72 -31.20 -11.57
CA ILE A 19 -15.60 -31.08 -12.53
C ILE A 19 -15.05 -29.65 -12.55
N GLY A 20 -15.92 -28.64 -12.59
CA GLY A 20 -15.50 -27.23 -12.49
C GLY A 20 -14.77 -26.91 -11.18
N ARG A 21 -15.14 -27.59 -10.08
CA ARG A 21 -14.48 -27.48 -8.78
C ARG A 21 -13.09 -28.12 -8.80
N LEU A 22 -12.93 -29.26 -9.47
CA LEU A 22 -11.62 -29.89 -9.68
C LEU A 22 -10.72 -29.00 -10.56
N LEU A 23 -11.25 -28.48 -11.68
CA LEU A 23 -10.52 -27.58 -12.57
C LEU A 23 -10.03 -26.33 -11.83
N ARG A 24 -10.90 -25.63 -11.07
CA ARG A 24 -10.52 -24.49 -10.21
C ARG A 24 -9.48 -24.86 -9.15
N LYS A 25 -9.61 -26.03 -8.52
CA LYS A 25 -8.67 -26.52 -7.49
C LYS A 25 -7.29 -26.83 -8.07
N THR A 26 -7.25 -27.30 -9.32
CA THR A 26 -6.03 -27.61 -10.06
C THR A 26 -5.48 -26.43 -10.87
N LYS A 27 -6.18 -25.28 -10.90
CA LYS A 27 -5.87 -24.12 -11.74
C LYS A 27 -5.80 -24.42 -13.25
N LEU A 28 -6.35 -25.56 -13.68
CA LEU A 28 -6.39 -25.97 -15.08
C LEU A 28 -7.36 -25.11 -15.91
N ASP A 29 -8.25 -24.35 -15.26
CA ASP A 29 -9.11 -23.35 -15.87
C ASP A 29 -8.34 -22.13 -16.44
N GLU A 30 -7.10 -21.92 -16.01
CA GLU A 30 -6.24 -20.82 -16.49
C GLU A 30 -5.34 -21.25 -17.68
N LEU A 31 -5.24 -22.55 -18.01
CA LEU A 31 -4.42 -23.05 -19.14
C LEU A 31 -4.79 -22.44 -20.51
N PRO A 32 -6.07 -22.24 -20.85
CA PRO A 32 -6.44 -21.57 -22.10
C PRO A 32 -5.90 -20.14 -22.19
N GLN A 33 -5.75 -19.43 -21.07
CA GLN A 33 -5.17 -18.08 -21.07
C GLN A 33 -3.67 -18.11 -21.39
N LEU A 34 -2.95 -19.13 -20.92
CA LEU A 34 -1.54 -19.31 -21.28
C LEU A 34 -1.36 -19.56 -22.78
N TRP A 35 -2.30 -20.27 -23.41
CA TRP A 35 -2.32 -20.42 -24.87
C TRP A 35 -2.51 -19.08 -25.60
N ASN A 36 -3.33 -18.18 -25.07
CA ASN A 36 -3.51 -16.83 -25.63
C ASN A 36 -2.23 -15.99 -25.52
N VAL A 37 -1.44 -16.18 -24.47
CA VAL A 37 -0.11 -15.58 -24.35
C VAL A 37 0.84 -16.08 -25.44
N LEU A 38 0.87 -17.39 -25.68
CA LEU A 38 1.69 -17.98 -26.74
C LEU A 38 1.27 -17.52 -28.15
N ARG A 39 -0.03 -17.28 -28.37
CA ARG A 39 -0.56 -16.70 -29.61
C ARG A 39 -0.36 -15.19 -29.74
N GLY A 40 0.16 -14.52 -28.70
CA GLY A 40 0.42 -13.08 -28.68
C GLY A 40 -0.82 -12.20 -28.50
N GLU A 41 -1.99 -12.80 -28.23
CA GLU A 41 -3.27 -12.14 -27.91
C GLU A 41 -3.25 -11.56 -26.48
N MET A 42 -2.50 -12.20 -25.57
CA MET A 42 -2.28 -11.75 -24.20
C MET A 42 -0.78 -11.66 -23.87
N SER A 43 -0.45 -11.02 -22.75
CA SER A 43 0.87 -11.01 -22.12
C SER A 43 0.85 -11.81 -20.82
N LEU A 44 2.02 -12.20 -20.30
CA LEU A 44 2.11 -12.72 -18.93
C LEU A 44 1.76 -11.62 -17.92
N VAL A 45 2.33 -10.43 -18.12
CA VAL A 45 2.09 -9.25 -17.29
C VAL A 45 1.46 -8.15 -18.13
N GLY A 46 0.35 -7.59 -17.64
CA GLY A 46 -0.41 -6.55 -18.32
C GLY A 46 -1.81 -6.41 -17.74
N PRO A 47 -2.52 -5.30 -17.99
CA PRO A 47 -3.78 -5.00 -17.32
C PRO A 47 -4.78 -6.16 -17.47
N ARG A 48 -5.34 -6.62 -16.37
CA ARG A 48 -6.32 -7.72 -16.40
C ARG A 48 -7.60 -7.25 -17.10
N PRO A 49 -8.18 -8.05 -18.02
CA PRO A 49 -9.43 -7.68 -18.67
C PRO A 49 -10.56 -7.57 -17.65
N GLU A 50 -11.21 -6.41 -17.61
CA GLU A 50 -12.32 -6.11 -16.71
C GLU A 50 -13.67 -6.50 -17.36
N VAL A 51 -14.69 -6.72 -16.53
CA VAL A 51 -16.04 -7.05 -17.01
C VAL A 51 -16.61 -5.91 -17.87
N LEU A 52 -17.21 -6.26 -19.01
CA LEU A 52 -17.73 -5.30 -20.01
C LEU A 52 -18.63 -4.21 -19.40
N ARG A 53 -19.48 -4.57 -18.43
CA ARG A 53 -20.37 -3.64 -17.73
C ARG A 53 -19.63 -2.47 -17.08
N TYR A 54 -18.45 -2.74 -16.52
CA TYR A 54 -17.63 -1.70 -15.91
C TYR A 54 -16.85 -0.91 -16.96
N VAL A 55 -16.31 -1.60 -17.96
CA VAL A 55 -15.60 -0.96 -19.10
C VAL A 55 -16.49 0.06 -19.83
N GLN A 56 -17.79 -0.22 -19.92
CA GLN A 56 -18.77 0.71 -20.49
C GLN A 56 -18.88 2.02 -19.72
N GLN A 57 -18.64 2.00 -18.41
CA GLN A 57 -18.69 3.17 -17.52
C GLN A 57 -17.39 3.97 -17.49
N TYR A 58 -16.34 3.50 -18.18
CA TYR A 58 -15.04 4.17 -18.17
C TYR A 58 -15.09 5.54 -18.85
N THR A 59 -14.39 6.50 -18.27
CA THR A 59 -14.11 7.80 -18.90
C THR A 59 -13.23 7.62 -20.13
N ALA A 60 -13.16 8.65 -20.98
CA ALA A 60 -12.29 8.63 -22.16
C ALA A 60 -10.82 8.37 -21.81
N GLU A 61 -10.35 8.95 -20.69
CA GLU A 61 -8.99 8.72 -20.19
C GLU A 61 -8.81 7.28 -19.70
N GLN A 62 -9.75 6.74 -18.93
CA GLN A 62 -9.69 5.37 -18.42
C GLN A 62 -9.64 4.33 -19.54
N ARG A 63 -10.30 4.59 -20.67
CA ARG A 63 -10.27 3.71 -21.86
C ARG A 63 -8.90 3.61 -22.52
N THR A 64 -7.95 4.50 -22.22
CA THR A 64 -6.58 4.38 -22.73
C THR A 64 -5.93 3.06 -22.32
N ILE A 65 -6.34 2.48 -21.19
CA ILE A 65 -5.82 1.19 -20.71
C ILE A 65 -6.10 0.04 -21.70
N LEU A 66 -7.18 0.14 -22.47
CA LEU A 66 -7.61 -0.89 -23.43
C LEU A 66 -6.68 -0.99 -24.64
N ARG A 67 -5.75 -0.04 -24.80
CA ARG A 67 -4.72 -0.07 -25.85
C ARG A 67 -3.58 -1.03 -25.50
N TYR A 68 -3.39 -1.36 -24.22
CA TYR A 68 -2.35 -2.27 -23.78
C TYR A 68 -2.80 -3.73 -23.91
N LYS A 69 -1.85 -4.63 -24.15
CA LYS A 69 -2.16 -6.06 -24.22
C LYS A 69 -2.62 -6.56 -22.84
N PRO A 70 -3.75 -7.28 -22.76
CA PRO A 70 -4.22 -7.83 -21.50
C PRO A 70 -3.25 -8.87 -20.95
N GLY A 71 -3.09 -8.91 -19.63
CA GLY A 71 -2.19 -9.84 -18.94
C GLY A 71 -2.89 -10.91 -18.13
N ILE A 72 -2.17 -12.01 -17.84
CA ILE A 72 -2.61 -13.01 -16.84
C ILE A 72 -2.52 -12.43 -15.43
N THR A 73 -1.47 -11.65 -15.14
CA THR A 73 -1.28 -10.94 -13.88
C THR A 73 -0.98 -9.46 -14.13
N ASP A 74 -1.25 -8.60 -13.14
CA ASP A 74 -0.96 -7.17 -13.18
C ASP A 74 -0.61 -6.61 -11.80
N LEU A 75 -0.07 -5.40 -11.79
CA LEU A 75 0.27 -4.68 -10.56
C LEU A 75 -0.97 -4.45 -9.69
N ALA A 76 -2.10 -4.14 -10.31
CA ALA A 76 -3.38 -3.98 -9.62
C ALA A 76 -3.78 -5.24 -8.83
N SER A 77 -3.69 -6.45 -9.40
CA SER A 77 -4.03 -7.70 -8.75
C SER A 77 -3.14 -8.00 -7.54
N LEU A 78 -1.88 -7.58 -7.59
CA LEU A 78 -0.96 -7.69 -6.44
C LEU A 78 -1.35 -6.74 -5.30
N CYS A 79 -1.68 -5.48 -5.62
CA CYS A 79 -2.10 -4.49 -4.62
C CYS A 79 -3.49 -4.78 -4.04
N PHE A 80 -4.40 -5.32 -4.86
CA PHE A 80 -5.79 -5.64 -4.51
C PHE A 80 -5.99 -7.12 -4.17
N ARG A 81 -4.96 -7.81 -3.68
CA ARG A 81 -5.01 -9.25 -3.35
C ARG A 81 -6.08 -9.60 -2.30
N ASP A 82 -6.34 -8.68 -1.37
CA ASP A 82 -7.36 -8.81 -0.31
C ASP A 82 -8.64 -8.01 -0.62
N GLU A 83 -8.91 -7.73 -1.90
CA GLU A 83 -10.09 -6.97 -2.34
C GLU A 83 -11.41 -7.55 -1.81
N GLU A 84 -11.54 -8.88 -1.74
CA GLU A 84 -12.76 -9.51 -1.23
C GLU A 84 -13.02 -9.17 0.25
N ALA A 85 -11.97 -9.03 1.06
CA ALA A 85 -12.08 -8.59 2.45
C ALA A 85 -12.46 -7.10 2.53
N LEU A 86 -11.89 -6.26 1.66
CA LEU A 86 -12.25 -4.84 1.55
C LEU A 86 -13.73 -4.67 1.18
N LEU A 87 -14.17 -5.35 0.13
CA LEU A 87 -15.56 -5.31 -0.36
C LEU A 87 -16.54 -5.96 0.62
N GLY A 88 -16.13 -7.00 1.34
CA GLY A 88 -16.96 -7.68 2.34
C GLY A 88 -17.30 -6.84 3.56
N SER A 89 -16.51 -5.80 3.84
CA SER A 89 -16.71 -4.87 4.96
C SER A 89 -17.53 -3.61 4.59
N ALA A 90 -17.83 -3.43 3.30
CA ALA A 90 -18.47 -2.24 2.78
C ALA A 90 -20.01 -2.34 2.81
N GLU A 91 -20.68 -1.24 3.14
CA GLU A 91 -22.15 -1.16 3.10
C GLU A 91 -22.71 -1.35 1.69
N ASN A 92 -22.01 -0.82 0.67
CA ASN A 92 -22.36 -0.98 -0.74
C ASN A 92 -21.12 -1.39 -1.56
N PRO A 93 -20.84 -2.70 -1.69
CA PRO A 93 -19.64 -3.21 -2.35
C PRO A 93 -19.50 -2.79 -3.82
N GLU A 94 -20.62 -2.73 -4.56
CA GLU A 94 -20.59 -2.38 -5.99
C GLU A 94 -20.23 -0.91 -6.22
N ILE A 95 -20.73 0.00 -5.38
CA ILE A 95 -20.39 1.43 -5.45
C ILE A 95 -18.92 1.62 -5.07
N LEU A 96 -18.47 0.99 -3.99
CA LEU A 96 -17.06 1.03 -3.57
C LEU A 96 -16.13 0.54 -4.67
N TYR A 97 -16.49 -0.58 -5.31
CA TYR A 97 -15.72 -1.14 -6.41
C TYR A 97 -15.61 -0.17 -7.59
N CYS A 98 -16.74 0.37 -8.05
CA CYS A 98 -16.76 1.27 -9.20
C CYS A 98 -16.09 2.63 -8.94
N GLN A 99 -16.29 3.20 -7.76
CA GLN A 99 -15.84 4.56 -7.45
C GLN A 99 -14.41 4.62 -6.90
N GLN A 100 -13.94 3.56 -6.23
CA GLN A 100 -12.64 3.58 -5.56
C GLN A 100 -11.68 2.52 -6.11
N CYS A 101 -12.12 1.26 -6.25
CA CYS A 101 -11.24 0.18 -6.70
C CYS A 101 -10.85 0.35 -8.18
N ILE A 102 -11.82 0.53 -9.09
CA ILE A 102 -11.56 0.63 -10.54
C ILE A 102 -10.60 1.79 -10.87
N PRO A 103 -10.82 3.05 -10.44
CA PRO A 103 -9.92 4.13 -10.79
C PRO A 103 -8.49 3.87 -10.32
N ARG A 104 -8.33 3.33 -9.10
CA ARG A 104 -7.02 3.02 -8.55
C ARG A 104 -6.33 1.85 -9.27
N LYS A 105 -7.07 0.79 -9.62
CA LYS A 105 -6.55 -0.32 -10.43
C LYS A 105 -6.06 0.17 -11.80
N LEU A 106 -6.85 1.02 -12.45
CA LEU A 106 -6.50 1.60 -13.74
C LEU A 106 -5.26 2.50 -13.67
N GLN A 107 -5.14 3.30 -12.61
CA GLN A 107 -3.97 4.13 -12.36
C GLN A 107 -2.69 3.28 -12.20
N LEU A 108 -2.73 2.27 -11.33
CA LEU A 108 -1.59 1.36 -11.11
C LEU A 108 -1.16 0.66 -12.40
N ASN A 109 -2.14 0.19 -13.17
CA ASN A 109 -1.87 -0.49 -14.43
C ASN A 109 -1.29 0.45 -15.48
N ARG A 110 -1.69 1.74 -15.49
CA ARG A 110 -1.10 2.76 -16.35
C ARG A 110 0.34 3.11 -15.94
N GLU A 111 0.56 3.35 -14.64
CA GLU A 111 1.90 3.64 -14.09
C GLU A 111 2.88 2.51 -14.40
N TYR A 112 2.44 1.25 -14.25
CA TYR A 112 3.22 0.08 -14.66
C TYR A 112 3.46 0.06 -16.18
N ALA A 113 2.42 0.25 -17.00
CA ALA A 113 2.55 0.21 -18.45
C ALA A 113 3.53 1.27 -19.00
N GLU A 114 3.60 2.45 -18.38
CA GLU A 114 4.54 3.51 -18.74
C GLU A 114 6.00 3.18 -18.40
N ARG A 115 6.24 2.29 -17.43
CA ARG A 115 7.60 1.92 -16.96
C ARG A 115 7.97 0.46 -17.25
N ALA A 116 7.12 -0.25 -17.98
CA ALA A 116 7.22 -1.70 -18.19
C ALA A 116 8.54 -2.09 -18.87
N ASN A 117 9.26 -3.02 -18.25
CA ASN A 117 10.51 -3.59 -18.72
C ASN A 117 10.67 -5.03 -18.19
N LEU A 118 11.66 -5.76 -18.71
CA LEU A 118 11.86 -7.17 -18.34
C LEU A 118 12.03 -7.39 -16.83
N LEU A 119 12.66 -6.46 -16.10
CA LEU A 119 12.86 -6.57 -14.66
C LEU A 119 11.54 -6.36 -13.91
N SER A 120 10.75 -5.35 -14.27
CA SER A 120 9.44 -5.13 -13.65
C SER A 120 8.49 -6.29 -13.88
N ASP A 121 8.53 -6.89 -15.07
CA ASP A 121 7.67 -8.02 -15.44
C ASP A 121 8.06 -9.26 -14.63
N THR A 122 9.36 -9.55 -14.59
CA THR A 122 9.91 -10.66 -13.78
C THR A 122 9.55 -10.49 -12.31
N TRP A 123 9.64 -9.26 -11.78
CA TRP A 123 9.27 -8.96 -10.41
C TRP A 123 7.79 -9.23 -10.12
N ILE A 124 6.87 -8.78 -10.98
CA ILE A 124 5.43 -9.02 -10.84
C ILE A 124 5.12 -10.52 -10.93
N ILE A 125 5.75 -11.24 -11.87
CA ILE A 125 5.59 -12.70 -12.00
C ILE A 125 6.05 -13.40 -10.72
N LEU A 126 7.21 -13.02 -10.18
CA LEU A 126 7.72 -13.60 -8.93
C LEU A 126 6.79 -13.32 -7.76
N GLN A 127 6.26 -12.10 -7.61
CA GLN A 127 5.29 -11.79 -6.54
C GLN A 127 3.94 -12.50 -6.72
N THR A 128 3.57 -12.81 -7.95
CA THR A 128 2.34 -13.55 -8.28
C THR A 128 2.49 -15.03 -7.93
N ILE A 129 3.61 -15.66 -8.30
CA ILE A 129 3.85 -17.10 -8.15
C ILE A 129 4.39 -17.43 -6.76
N CYS A 130 5.36 -16.67 -6.26
CA CYS A 130 5.92 -16.84 -4.93
C CYS A 130 5.01 -16.09 -3.96
N PRO A 131 4.16 -16.79 -3.20
CA PRO A 131 3.33 -16.10 -2.24
C PRO A 131 4.26 -15.40 -1.26
N TYR A 132 3.88 -14.19 -0.86
CA TYR A 132 4.72 -13.31 -0.06
C TYR A 132 5.41 -14.01 1.12
N TRP A 133 4.70 -14.92 1.80
CA TRP A 133 5.21 -15.73 2.90
C TRP A 133 6.36 -16.68 2.54
N ALA A 134 6.46 -17.15 1.30
CA ALA A 134 7.58 -17.96 0.84
C ALA A 134 8.86 -17.11 0.70
N GLY A 135 8.75 -15.88 0.19
CA GLY A 135 9.86 -14.93 0.20
C GLY A 135 10.32 -14.60 1.63
N VAL A 136 9.37 -14.41 2.55
CA VAL A 136 9.67 -14.26 3.99
C VAL A 136 10.47 -15.44 4.53
N LEU A 137 10.03 -16.66 4.25
CA LEU A 137 10.70 -17.87 4.74
C LEU A 137 12.13 -17.99 4.21
N VAL A 138 12.38 -17.60 2.96
CA VAL A 138 13.74 -17.59 2.40
C VAL A 138 14.61 -16.57 3.13
N CYS A 139 14.15 -15.33 3.28
CA CYS A 139 14.91 -14.30 4.02
C CYS A 139 15.17 -14.72 5.47
N TYR A 140 14.17 -15.29 6.13
CA TYR A 140 14.32 -15.78 7.50
C TYR A 140 15.28 -16.95 7.57
N GLY A 141 15.20 -17.90 6.64
CA GLY A 141 16.14 -19.02 6.54
C GLY A 141 17.59 -18.53 6.40
N ILE A 142 17.83 -17.52 5.56
CA ILE A 142 19.16 -16.91 5.39
C ILE A 142 19.62 -16.26 6.70
N ILE A 143 18.77 -15.45 7.34
CA ILE A 143 19.09 -14.75 8.58
C ILE A 143 19.37 -15.73 9.72
N LEU A 144 18.54 -16.76 9.87
CA LEU A 144 18.70 -17.79 10.90
C LEU A 144 19.94 -18.65 10.63
N THR A 145 20.25 -18.96 9.37
CA THR A 145 21.50 -19.65 9.00
C THR A 145 22.71 -18.81 9.41
N LEU A 146 22.69 -17.51 9.11
CA LEU A 146 23.76 -16.59 9.48
C LEU A 146 23.90 -16.47 11.00
N SER A 147 22.77 -16.33 11.72
CA SER A 147 22.73 -16.30 13.18
C SER A 147 23.37 -17.55 13.78
N PHE A 148 22.97 -18.73 13.30
CA PHE A 148 23.45 -20.00 13.81
C PHE A 148 24.91 -20.23 13.46
N TRP A 149 25.37 -19.85 12.27
CA TRP A 149 26.80 -19.90 11.95
C TRP A 149 27.60 -18.98 12.87
N LEU A 150 27.15 -17.73 13.04
CA LEU A 150 27.82 -16.74 13.88
C LEU A 150 27.86 -17.14 15.36
N SER A 151 26.87 -17.91 15.84
CA SER A 151 26.88 -18.39 17.22
C SER A 151 28.00 -19.41 17.49
N TYR A 152 28.34 -20.27 16.52
CA TYR A 152 29.53 -21.14 16.63
C TYR A 152 30.81 -20.33 16.62
N GLU A 153 30.94 -19.41 15.67
CA GLU A 153 32.15 -18.59 15.52
C GLU A 153 32.41 -17.74 16.78
N LEU A 154 31.36 -17.14 17.37
CA LEU A 154 31.50 -16.35 18.60
C LEU A 154 31.85 -17.18 19.83
N ILE A 155 31.40 -18.44 19.90
CA ILE A 155 31.68 -19.32 21.03
C ILE A 155 33.08 -19.92 20.95
N ASP A 156 33.57 -20.15 19.73
CA ASP A 156 34.91 -20.70 19.47
C ASP A 156 35.97 -19.61 19.27
N ASP A 157 35.67 -18.35 19.62
CA ASP A 157 36.53 -17.16 19.44
C ASP A 157 37.10 -17.04 18.00
N PHE A 158 36.30 -17.38 16.99
CA PHE A 158 36.67 -17.45 15.57
C PHE A 158 37.87 -18.37 15.27
N SER A 159 38.13 -19.33 16.15
CA SER A 159 39.10 -20.39 15.89
C SER A 159 38.43 -21.46 15.01
N SER A 160 38.99 -21.72 13.83
CA SER A 160 38.40 -22.67 12.85
C SER A 160 38.60 -24.16 13.22
N ALA A 161 38.93 -24.45 14.47
CA ALA A 161 39.48 -25.73 14.91
C ALA A 161 38.48 -26.65 15.64
N GLY A 162 37.30 -26.17 16.05
CA GLY A 162 36.48 -26.89 17.03
C GLY A 162 35.51 -27.97 16.54
N PHE A 163 34.99 -27.91 15.30
CA PHE A 163 33.76 -28.67 14.98
C PHE A 163 33.69 -29.34 13.60
N SER A 164 33.09 -30.54 13.55
CA SER A 164 32.88 -31.30 12.31
C SER A 164 31.83 -30.65 11.42
N ALA A 165 32.17 -30.34 10.17
CA ALA A 165 31.24 -29.79 9.18
C ALA A 165 29.98 -30.67 8.98
N ALA A 166 30.10 -31.99 9.19
CA ALA A 166 28.97 -32.92 9.12
C ALA A 166 28.02 -32.76 10.32
N GLN A 167 28.55 -32.49 11.51
CA GLN A 167 27.75 -32.20 12.70
C GLN A 167 27.00 -30.87 12.53
N PHE A 168 27.70 -29.82 12.12
CA PHE A 168 27.11 -28.50 11.87
C PHE A 168 25.94 -28.57 10.89
N ARG A 169 26.08 -29.23 9.73
CA ARG A 169 25.00 -29.34 8.74
C ARG A 169 23.75 -30.04 9.28
N ARG A 170 23.92 -31.07 10.11
CA ARG A 170 22.81 -31.80 10.73
C ARG A 170 22.10 -30.94 11.78
N GLU A 171 22.85 -30.24 12.61
CA GLU A 171 22.32 -29.36 13.64
C GLU A 171 21.62 -28.14 13.03
N LEU A 172 22.22 -27.53 12.00
CA LEU A 172 21.68 -26.40 11.24
C LEU A 172 20.28 -26.69 10.71
N ALA A 173 20.11 -27.83 10.03
CA ALA A 173 18.81 -28.20 9.45
C ALA A 173 17.72 -28.34 10.53
N ALA A 174 18.05 -28.96 11.67
CA ALA A 174 17.11 -29.14 12.78
C ALA A 174 16.76 -27.81 13.46
N VAL A 175 17.75 -26.96 13.71
CA VAL A 175 17.55 -25.65 14.36
C VAL A 175 16.68 -24.75 13.50
N ILE A 176 17.03 -24.59 12.23
CA ILE A 176 16.26 -23.76 11.29
C ILE A 176 14.84 -24.30 11.14
N ALA A 177 14.67 -25.62 11.01
CA ALA A 177 13.33 -26.20 10.88
C ALA A 177 12.46 -25.91 12.11
N VAL A 178 13.00 -26.05 13.32
CA VAL A 178 12.27 -25.74 14.57
C VAL A 178 11.97 -24.24 14.67
N GLN A 179 12.94 -23.38 14.40
CA GLN A 179 12.75 -21.92 14.47
C GLN A 179 11.74 -21.42 13.44
N LEU A 180 11.86 -21.83 12.17
CA LEU A 180 10.89 -21.50 11.13
C LEU A 180 9.51 -22.08 11.44
N GLY A 181 9.44 -23.29 12.01
CA GLY A 181 8.18 -23.88 12.49
C GLY A 181 7.50 -23.04 13.58
N CYS A 182 8.25 -22.57 14.57
CA CYS A 182 7.72 -21.69 15.61
C CYS A 182 7.31 -20.31 15.08
N LEU A 183 8.10 -19.73 14.17
CA LEU A 183 7.81 -18.43 13.54
C LEU A 183 6.57 -18.49 12.65
N THR A 184 6.42 -19.55 11.85
CA THR A 184 5.23 -19.79 11.02
C THR A 184 3.99 -20.02 11.87
N TRP A 185 4.09 -20.79 12.96
CA TRP A 185 2.99 -20.98 13.91
C TRP A 185 2.52 -19.67 14.55
N ARG A 186 3.45 -18.76 14.86
CA ARG A 186 3.15 -17.38 15.31
C ARG A 186 2.75 -16.43 14.19
N LYS A 187 2.46 -16.93 12.98
CA LYS A 187 2.05 -16.17 11.79
C LYS A 187 3.05 -15.09 11.38
N GLN A 188 4.33 -15.21 11.73
CA GLN A 188 5.37 -14.22 11.41
C GLN A 188 5.76 -14.21 9.92
N CYS A 189 5.26 -15.15 9.13
CA CYS A 189 5.47 -15.21 7.70
C CYS A 189 4.38 -14.48 6.89
N ALA A 190 3.29 -14.05 7.53
CA ALA A 190 2.16 -13.43 6.84
C ALA A 190 2.30 -11.91 6.64
N GLY A 191 3.18 -11.23 7.39
CA GLY A 191 3.29 -9.77 7.40
C GLY A 191 4.71 -9.28 7.72
N LEU A 192 5.60 -9.27 6.74
CA LEU A 192 6.91 -8.60 6.81
C LEU A 192 6.80 -7.10 6.44
N LEU A 193 5.65 -6.69 5.86
CA LEU A 193 5.32 -5.36 5.35
C LEU A 193 4.19 -4.70 6.16
N SER A 194 3.62 -5.39 7.16
CA SER A 194 2.78 -4.75 8.17
C SER A 194 3.65 -3.97 9.16
N TYR A 195 3.06 -2.96 9.80
CA TYR A 195 3.76 -2.08 10.74
C TYR A 195 4.48 -2.90 11.83
N PHE A 196 5.82 -3.02 11.72
CA PHE A 196 6.61 -3.66 12.77
C PHE A 196 6.46 -2.86 14.06
N SER A 197 5.75 -3.46 14.99
CA SER A 197 5.28 -2.84 16.23
C SER A 197 5.73 -3.68 17.42
N PHE A 198 5.69 -3.11 18.63
CA PHE A 198 6.03 -3.83 19.86
C PHE A 198 5.33 -5.21 20.00
N PRO A 199 4.04 -5.38 19.62
CA PRO A 199 3.39 -6.68 19.60
C PRO A 199 4.07 -7.70 18.68
N GLU A 200 4.57 -7.29 17.52
CA GLU A 200 5.26 -8.19 16.59
C GLU A 200 6.61 -8.63 17.13
N LEU A 201 7.38 -7.70 17.73
CA LEU A 201 8.64 -8.04 18.40
C LEU A 201 8.40 -9.08 19.51
N LYS A 202 7.35 -8.89 20.33
CA LYS A 202 6.95 -9.86 21.35
C LYS A 202 6.63 -11.23 20.75
N GLN A 203 5.92 -11.28 19.62
CA GLN A 203 5.59 -12.53 18.95
C GLN A 203 6.84 -13.25 18.44
N ILE A 204 7.79 -12.54 17.82
CA ILE A 204 9.10 -13.09 17.42
C ILE A 204 9.85 -13.62 18.64
N SER A 205 9.95 -12.83 19.72
CA SER A 205 10.62 -13.26 20.95
C SER A 205 9.99 -14.52 21.55
N THR A 206 8.65 -14.62 21.59
CA THR A 206 7.99 -15.85 22.08
C THR A 206 8.20 -17.04 21.16
N ALA A 207 8.25 -16.84 19.83
CA ALA A 207 8.50 -17.92 18.88
C ALA A 207 9.91 -18.48 19.05
N LEU A 208 10.91 -17.60 19.06
CA LEU A 208 12.32 -17.98 19.23
C LEU A 208 12.58 -18.56 20.63
N GLY A 209 11.95 -18.01 21.68
CA GLY A 209 12.05 -18.56 23.04
C GLY A 209 11.48 -19.97 23.16
N LEU A 210 10.34 -20.25 22.52
CA LEU A 210 9.76 -21.61 22.48
C LEU A 210 10.65 -22.58 21.68
N ALA A 211 11.20 -22.12 20.54
CA ALA A 211 12.16 -22.90 19.77
C ALA A 211 13.40 -23.23 20.60
N ALA A 212 13.95 -22.25 21.33
CA ALA A 212 15.09 -22.39 22.23
C ALA A 212 14.84 -23.45 23.31
N LEU A 213 13.69 -23.37 23.99
CA LEU A 213 13.32 -24.33 25.03
C LEU A 213 13.23 -25.76 24.47
N GLY A 214 12.62 -25.92 23.28
CA GLY A 214 12.53 -27.24 22.62
C GLY A 214 13.88 -27.79 22.16
N LEU A 215 14.78 -26.93 21.69
CA LEU A 215 16.14 -27.31 21.30
C LEU A 215 17.00 -27.65 22.52
N PHE A 216 16.91 -26.87 23.59
CA PHE A 216 17.62 -27.10 24.85
C PHE A 216 17.19 -28.40 25.53
N ALA A 217 15.88 -28.64 25.65
CA ALA A 217 15.34 -29.87 26.25
C ALA A 217 15.85 -31.14 25.52
N ALA A 218 16.01 -31.06 24.20
CA ALA A 218 16.48 -32.18 23.42
C ALA A 218 18.01 -32.31 23.32
N SER A 219 18.75 -31.22 23.56
CA SER A 219 20.20 -31.27 23.79
C SER A 219 20.49 -32.00 25.11
N VAL A 220 19.74 -31.69 26.17
CA VAL A 220 19.80 -32.41 27.47
C VAL A 220 19.43 -33.89 27.32
N ALA A 221 18.49 -34.22 26.44
CA ALA A 221 18.09 -35.62 26.17
C ALA A 221 19.11 -36.43 25.33
N GLY A 222 20.26 -35.85 24.97
CA GLY A 222 21.34 -36.56 24.24
C GLY A 222 21.08 -36.76 22.73
N ASN A 223 20.11 -36.07 22.14
CA ASN A 223 19.66 -36.30 20.76
C ASN A 223 20.51 -35.60 19.68
N GLY A 224 21.84 -35.58 19.80
CA GLY A 224 22.74 -35.02 18.77
C GLY A 224 22.37 -33.60 18.33
N ARG A 225 21.96 -32.77 19.30
CA ARG A 225 21.50 -31.38 19.11
C ARG A 225 22.58 -30.41 19.59
N PRO A 226 22.56 -29.15 19.11
CA PRO A 226 23.60 -28.18 19.44
C PRO A 226 23.77 -27.98 20.95
N PRO A 227 24.99 -27.63 21.41
CA PRO A 227 25.26 -27.26 22.79
C PRO A 227 24.34 -26.13 23.29
N GLY A 228 24.00 -26.14 24.58
CA GLY A 228 23.06 -25.16 25.15
C GLY A 228 23.53 -23.69 25.06
N ASN A 229 24.84 -23.44 25.16
CA ASN A 229 25.44 -22.12 24.96
C ASN A 229 25.27 -21.63 23.51
N VAL A 230 25.45 -22.51 22.52
CA VAL A 230 25.22 -22.20 21.09
C VAL A 230 23.76 -21.82 20.86
N VAL A 231 22.82 -22.58 21.42
CA VAL A 231 21.39 -22.27 21.32
C VAL A 231 21.06 -20.92 21.94
N LEU A 232 21.65 -20.59 23.09
CA LEU A 232 21.41 -19.32 23.78
C LEU A 232 21.92 -18.13 22.94
N VAL A 233 23.15 -18.20 22.44
CA VAL A 233 23.75 -17.15 21.60
C VAL A 233 22.97 -16.99 20.30
N ASP A 234 22.61 -18.10 19.65
CA ASP A 234 21.81 -18.09 18.41
C ASP A 234 20.45 -17.41 18.60
N VAL A 235 19.75 -17.65 19.71
CA VAL A 235 18.43 -17.03 19.95
C VAL A 235 18.54 -15.51 20.11
N LEU A 236 19.59 -15.03 20.80
CA LEU A 236 19.85 -13.61 20.97
C LEU A 236 20.21 -12.95 19.62
N LEU A 237 21.09 -13.58 18.85
CA LEU A 237 21.47 -13.11 17.52
C LEU A 237 20.29 -13.12 16.56
N SER A 238 19.52 -14.20 16.54
CA SER A 238 18.32 -14.34 15.71
C SER A 238 17.30 -13.25 16.00
N LEU A 239 17.08 -12.93 17.27
CA LEU A 239 16.16 -11.85 17.66
C LEU A 239 16.65 -10.48 17.17
N CYS A 240 17.94 -10.19 17.34
CA CYS A 240 18.56 -8.94 16.89
C CYS A 240 18.54 -8.81 15.36
N LEU A 241 18.94 -9.86 14.63
CA LEU A 241 19.03 -9.85 13.17
C LEU A 241 17.65 -9.81 12.51
N LEU A 242 16.68 -10.60 12.99
CA LEU A 242 15.31 -10.56 12.46
C LEU A 242 14.61 -9.24 12.79
N GLY A 243 14.77 -8.74 14.02
CA GLY A 243 14.23 -7.45 14.43
C GLY A 243 14.84 -6.29 13.62
N GLY A 244 16.17 -6.28 13.50
CA GLY A 244 16.91 -5.30 12.70
C GLY A 244 16.53 -5.33 11.23
N PHE A 245 16.43 -6.52 10.62
CA PHE A 245 15.98 -6.69 9.24
C PHE A 245 14.58 -6.11 9.01
N ARG A 246 13.62 -6.36 9.91
CA ARG A 246 12.27 -5.78 9.80
C ARG A 246 12.25 -4.27 9.97
N VAL A 247 13.05 -3.73 10.89
CA VAL A 247 13.18 -2.27 11.08
C VAL A 247 13.84 -1.64 9.84
N LEU A 248 14.87 -2.25 9.27
CA LEU A 248 15.52 -1.79 8.05
C LEU A 248 14.57 -1.79 6.86
N LEU A 249 13.79 -2.86 6.67
CA LEU A 249 12.77 -2.90 5.63
C LEU A 249 11.70 -1.83 5.80
N ARG A 250 11.30 -1.55 7.05
CA ARG A 250 10.40 -0.43 7.36
C ARG A 250 11.02 0.91 6.96
N LEU A 251 12.25 1.19 7.39
CA LEU A 251 12.94 2.44 7.07
C LEU A 251 13.17 2.60 5.56
N TRP A 252 13.52 1.52 4.88
CA TRP A 252 13.67 1.49 3.43
C TRP A 252 12.34 1.81 2.75
N ARG A 253 11.24 1.19 3.18
CA ARG A 253 9.90 1.50 2.64
C ARG A 253 9.45 2.92 2.95
N GLU A 254 9.68 3.42 4.16
CA GLU A 254 9.35 4.82 4.50
C GLU A 254 10.11 5.78 3.59
N ARG A 255 11.39 5.50 3.29
CA ARG A 255 12.17 6.28 2.30
C ARG A 255 11.66 6.12 0.88
N SER A 256 11.37 4.90 0.43
CA SER A 256 10.84 4.66 -0.92
C SER A 256 9.43 5.23 -1.10
N ALA A 257 8.61 5.28 -0.05
CA ALA A 257 7.32 5.96 -0.08
C ALA A 257 7.48 7.49 -0.17
N LEU A 258 8.49 8.04 0.50
CA LEU A 258 8.87 9.45 0.34
C LEU A 258 9.44 9.76 -1.05
N GLU A 259 10.12 8.80 -1.68
CA GLU A 259 10.60 8.91 -3.07
C GLU A 259 9.48 8.70 -4.10
N ASP A 260 8.50 7.81 -3.87
CA ASP A 260 7.32 7.66 -4.75
C ASP A 260 6.39 8.89 -4.65
N ASP A 261 6.24 9.48 -3.46
CA ASP A 261 5.56 10.77 -3.28
C ASP A 261 6.32 11.94 -3.93
N SER A 262 7.60 11.77 -4.29
CA SER A 262 8.37 12.81 -5.01
C SER A 262 8.07 12.87 -6.51
N VAL A 263 7.38 11.86 -7.06
CA VAL A 263 6.83 11.87 -8.43
C VAL A 263 5.36 12.31 -8.45
N ALA A 264 4.69 12.38 -7.30
CA ALA A 264 3.46 13.15 -7.18
C ALA A 264 3.83 14.64 -7.34
N SER A 265 3.18 15.32 -8.29
CA SER A 265 3.27 16.77 -8.45
C SER A 265 3.22 17.45 -7.08
N GLN A 266 4.11 18.43 -6.83
CA GLN A 266 4.11 19.23 -5.59
C GLN A 266 2.66 19.55 -5.19
N PRO A 267 2.28 19.35 -3.91
CA PRO A 267 0.89 19.49 -3.50
C PRO A 267 0.43 20.91 -3.82
N ALA A 268 -0.71 21.03 -4.51
CA ALA A 268 -1.23 22.30 -4.98
C ALA A 268 -1.49 23.21 -3.77
N ARG A 269 -0.84 24.37 -3.75
CA ARG A 269 -0.95 25.37 -2.69
C ARG A 269 -2.29 26.06 -2.81
N ILE A 270 -3.19 25.80 -1.87
CA ILE A 270 -4.54 26.34 -1.90
C ILE A 270 -4.72 27.50 -0.91
N GLY A 271 -5.31 28.59 -1.39
CA GLY A 271 -5.83 29.68 -0.55
C GLY A 271 -7.33 29.52 -0.31
N ILE A 272 -7.81 29.86 0.89
CA ILE A 272 -9.25 29.80 1.22
C ILE A 272 -9.77 31.21 1.47
N ILE A 273 -10.72 31.66 0.64
CA ILE A 273 -11.45 32.90 0.83
C ILE A 273 -12.66 32.63 1.73
N GLY A 274 -12.63 33.16 2.95
CA GLY A 274 -13.60 32.97 4.01
C GLY A 274 -13.00 32.18 5.18
N ALA A 275 -12.55 32.87 6.22
CA ALA A 275 -11.99 32.33 7.46
C ALA A 275 -13.06 32.11 8.55
N GLY A 276 -14.33 31.97 8.16
CA GLY A 276 -15.43 31.60 9.06
C GLY A 276 -15.45 30.09 9.35
N GLY A 277 -16.42 29.64 10.16
CA GLY A 277 -16.51 28.23 10.59
C GLY A 277 -16.53 27.21 9.42
N ARG A 278 -17.15 27.57 8.28
CA ARG A 278 -17.15 26.70 7.08
C ARG A 278 -15.79 26.63 6.39
N GLY A 279 -15.04 27.74 6.37
CA GLY A 279 -13.68 27.75 5.81
C GLY A 279 -12.70 26.99 6.69
N ALA A 280 -12.82 27.12 8.01
CA ALA A 280 -12.06 26.32 8.97
C ALA A 280 -12.33 24.83 8.78
N GLN A 281 -13.60 24.44 8.60
CA GLN A 281 -13.98 23.05 8.32
C GLN A 281 -13.37 22.52 7.02
N LEU A 282 -13.38 23.30 5.94
CA LEU A 282 -12.73 22.92 4.68
C LEU A 282 -11.21 22.73 4.86
N ALA A 283 -10.55 23.63 5.59
CA ALA A 283 -9.12 23.48 5.86
C ALA A 283 -8.83 22.20 6.66
N LEU A 284 -9.64 21.89 7.67
CA LEU A 284 -9.49 20.66 8.44
C LEU A 284 -9.66 19.41 7.57
N GLU A 285 -10.63 19.43 6.64
CA GLU A 285 -10.88 18.36 5.69
C GLU A 285 -9.68 18.14 4.74
N LEU A 286 -9.12 19.23 4.21
CA LEU A 286 -7.94 19.20 3.33
C LEU A 286 -6.67 18.77 4.06
N ILE A 287 -6.47 19.22 5.31
CA ILE A 287 -5.32 18.83 6.14
C ILE A 287 -5.45 17.35 6.56
N GLY A 288 -6.65 16.89 6.90
CA GLY A 288 -6.91 15.50 7.29
C GLY A 288 -6.80 14.51 6.14
N ASN A 289 -7.10 14.95 4.91
CA ASN A 289 -7.03 14.12 3.72
C ASN A 289 -5.69 14.28 2.99
N ARG A 290 -4.66 13.55 3.45
CA ARG A 290 -3.32 13.53 2.81
C ARG A 290 -3.33 13.07 1.35
N GLN A 291 -4.39 12.42 0.88
CA GLN A 291 -4.55 12.03 -0.53
C GLN A 291 -5.14 13.15 -1.41
N SER A 292 -5.54 14.29 -0.83
CA SER A 292 -6.11 15.42 -1.58
C SER A 292 -5.13 16.10 -2.54
N GLY A 293 -3.82 15.86 -2.36
CA GLY A 293 -2.76 16.49 -3.14
C GLY A 293 -2.70 18.02 -2.98
N ARG A 294 -3.26 18.56 -1.89
CA ARG A 294 -3.40 20.00 -1.64
C ARG A 294 -2.78 20.39 -0.31
N MET A 295 -2.18 21.58 -0.27
CA MET A 295 -1.63 22.17 0.95
C MET A 295 -2.30 23.52 1.19
N VAL A 296 -3.02 23.67 2.31
CA VAL A 296 -3.65 24.95 2.66
C VAL A 296 -2.57 25.92 3.13
N VAL A 297 -2.37 27.02 2.40
CA VAL A 297 -1.28 27.97 2.65
C VAL A 297 -1.74 29.23 3.35
N ALA A 298 -2.96 29.71 3.05
CA ALA A 298 -3.46 30.97 3.59
C ALA A 298 -4.99 31.05 3.60
N PHE A 299 -5.51 31.82 4.56
CA PHE A 299 -6.88 32.29 4.58
C PHE A 299 -6.96 33.77 4.21
N PHE A 300 -8.03 34.15 3.51
CA PHE A 300 -8.39 35.53 3.19
C PHE A 300 -9.80 35.82 3.68
N ASP A 301 -10.01 36.90 4.42
CA ASP A 301 -11.31 37.24 5.00
C ASP A 301 -11.43 38.77 5.11
N ASP A 302 -12.63 39.28 4.82
CA ASP A 302 -12.93 40.72 4.92
C ASP A 302 -12.94 41.22 6.37
N ASP A 303 -13.10 40.31 7.33
CA ASP A 303 -13.10 40.61 8.76
C ASP A 303 -11.67 40.88 9.27
N SER A 304 -11.37 42.15 9.49
CA SER A 304 -10.08 42.62 9.99
C SER A 304 -9.73 42.09 11.39
N TYR A 305 -10.72 41.68 12.21
CA TYR A 305 -10.46 41.06 13.51
C TYR A 305 -9.84 39.67 13.39
N LYS A 306 -9.89 39.03 12.21
CA LYS A 306 -9.27 37.73 11.97
C LYS A 306 -7.85 37.83 11.44
N TRP A 307 -7.44 38.98 10.91
CA TRP A 307 -6.12 39.15 10.33
C TRP A 307 -5.01 38.88 11.36
N GLN A 308 -3.89 38.32 10.90
CA GLN A 308 -2.75 37.90 11.74
C GLN A 308 -3.06 36.79 12.76
N LYS A 309 -4.31 36.30 12.84
CA LYS A 309 -4.64 35.06 13.57
C LYS A 309 -4.35 33.84 12.70
N ARG A 310 -4.31 32.67 13.34
CA ARG A 310 -4.13 31.38 12.67
C ARG A 310 -5.35 30.48 12.91
N ILE A 311 -5.77 29.77 11.87
CA ILE A 311 -6.83 28.76 11.91
C ILE A 311 -6.19 27.44 11.51
N HIS A 312 -6.17 26.46 12.42
CA HIS A 312 -5.48 25.17 12.21
C HIS A 312 -4.04 25.36 11.70
N ASP A 313 -3.29 26.27 12.33
CA ASP A 313 -1.94 26.69 11.95
C ASP A 313 -1.79 27.37 10.57
N VAL A 314 -2.87 27.63 9.84
CA VAL A 314 -2.87 28.42 8.60
C VAL A 314 -3.10 29.90 8.92
N PRO A 315 -2.27 30.85 8.43
CA PRO A 315 -2.43 32.27 8.70
C PRO A 315 -3.63 32.88 7.96
N VAL A 316 -4.35 33.79 8.61
CA VAL A 316 -5.30 34.69 7.97
C VAL A 316 -4.54 35.95 7.55
N VAL A 317 -4.30 36.06 6.25
CA VAL A 317 -3.38 37.03 5.65
C VAL A 317 -3.96 38.43 5.61
N GLY A 318 -5.24 38.54 5.27
CA GLY A 318 -5.90 39.80 5.04
C GLY A 318 -7.16 39.64 4.21
N MET A 319 -7.60 40.74 3.60
CA MET A 319 -8.71 40.75 2.66
C MET A 319 -8.36 39.99 1.34
N PRO A 320 -9.35 39.50 0.58
CA PRO A 320 -9.12 38.81 -0.70
C PRO A 320 -8.29 39.61 -1.72
N GLU A 321 -8.32 40.95 -1.67
CA GLU A 321 -7.54 41.86 -2.52
C GLU A 321 -6.03 41.63 -2.39
N CYS A 322 -5.56 41.13 -1.24
CA CYS A 322 -4.16 40.76 -1.04
C CYS A 322 -3.68 39.66 -2.01
N LEU A 323 -4.58 38.95 -2.68
CA LEU A 323 -4.23 38.00 -3.75
C LEU A 323 -3.43 38.67 -4.90
N LEU A 324 -3.78 39.92 -5.22
CA LEU A 324 -3.08 40.71 -6.23
C LEU A 324 -1.75 41.27 -5.72
N ASP A 325 -1.59 41.39 -4.40
CA ASP A 325 -0.41 41.92 -3.72
C ASP A 325 0.63 40.82 -3.41
N GLY A 326 1.03 40.07 -4.44
CA GLY A 326 2.13 39.10 -4.34
C GLY A 326 1.78 37.72 -3.76
N TRP A 327 0.48 37.38 -3.70
CA TRP A 327 0.00 36.05 -3.33
C TRP A 327 -0.37 35.16 -4.52
N THR A 328 -0.50 35.74 -5.72
CA THR A 328 -0.78 35.00 -6.95
C THR A 328 0.32 33.97 -7.29
N ASP A 329 1.60 34.25 -6.99
CA ASP A 329 2.70 33.30 -7.24
C ASP A 329 2.89 32.29 -6.09
N LYS A 330 2.25 32.55 -4.94
CA LYS A 330 2.36 31.73 -3.72
C LYS A 330 1.30 30.63 -3.64
N LEU A 331 0.29 30.69 -4.52
CA LEU A 331 -0.85 29.81 -4.57
C LEU A 331 -0.97 29.21 -5.97
N ASP A 332 -1.50 28.00 -6.06
CA ASP A 332 -1.82 27.32 -7.30
C ASP A 332 -3.34 27.34 -7.55
N GLU A 333 -4.14 27.40 -6.48
CA GLU A 333 -5.60 27.50 -6.55
C GLU A 333 -6.24 28.20 -5.33
N VAL A 334 -7.52 28.59 -5.47
CA VAL A 334 -8.30 29.30 -4.44
C VAL A 334 -9.70 28.70 -4.29
N ALA A 335 -10.10 28.38 -3.05
CA ALA A 335 -11.46 27.99 -2.70
C ALA A 335 -12.25 29.17 -2.12
N ILE A 336 -13.43 29.44 -2.67
CA ILE A 336 -14.36 30.47 -2.19
C ILE A 336 -15.37 29.84 -1.24
N VAL A 337 -15.31 30.22 0.04
CA VAL A 337 -16.14 29.73 1.15
C VAL A 337 -16.88 30.89 1.82
N LEU A 338 -17.82 31.49 1.08
CA LEU A 338 -18.57 32.66 1.53
C LEU A 338 -20.09 32.44 1.50
N PRO A 339 -20.64 31.56 2.34
CA PRO A 339 -22.07 31.24 2.29
C PRO A 339 -22.98 32.45 2.58
N GLY A 340 -22.59 33.29 3.55
CA GLY A 340 -23.37 34.44 4.01
C GLY A 340 -22.96 35.79 3.38
N ALA A 341 -22.04 35.81 2.42
CA ALA A 341 -21.61 37.07 1.81
C ALA A 341 -22.70 37.64 0.86
N PRO A 342 -22.85 38.98 0.81
CA PRO A 342 -23.72 39.64 -0.15
C PRO A 342 -23.42 39.22 -1.60
N PRO A 343 -24.44 39.14 -2.49
CA PRO A 343 -24.23 38.82 -3.90
C PRO A 343 -23.22 39.74 -4.60
N ASP A 344 -23.20 41.01 -4.22
CA ASP A 344 -22.26 42.00 -4.76
C ASP A 344 -20.81 41.66 -4.40
N ARG A 345 -20.55 41.32 -3.13
CA ARG A 345 -19.22 40.92 -2.68
C ARG A 345 -18.73 39.63 -3.36
N LYS A 346 -19.63 38.66 -3.60
CA LYS A 346 -19.29 37.45 -4.37
C LYS A 346 -18.90 37.77 -5.81
N ARG A 347 -19.59 38.74 -6.45
CA ARG A 347 -19.27 39.22 -7.79
C ARG A 347 -17.93 39.95 -7.83
N GLU A 348 -17.63 40.79 -6.83
CA GLU A 348 -16.32 41.45 -6.71
C GLU A 348 -15.18 40.44 -6.60
N ILE A 349 -15.34 39.40 -5.79
CA ILE A 349 -14.33 38.34 -5.62
C ILE A 349 -14.16 37.52 -6.90
N ASP A 350 -15.24 37.20 -7.62
CA ASP A 350 -15.12 36.53 -8.92
C ASP A 350 -14.37 37.42 -9.93
N GLN A 351 -14.67 38.72 -9.99
CA GLN A 351 -13.96 39.68 -10.86
C GLN A 351 -12.48 39.82 -10.48
N LEU A 352 -12.16 39.83 -9.19
CA LEU A 352 -10.81 39.86 -8.67
C LEU A 352 -10.04 38.61 -9.09
N LEU A 353 -10.61 37.42 -8.89
CA LEU A 353 -9.97 36.15 -9.24
C LEU A 353 -9.78 35.99 -10.75
N ARG A 354 -10.70 36.50 -11.58
CA ARG A 354 -10.51 36.56 -13.05
C ARG A 354 -9.32 37.42 -13.49
N ARG A 355 -8.88 38.39 -12.67
CA ARG A 355 -7.67 39.17 -12.93
C ARG A 355 -6.40 38.43 -12.51
N THR A 356 -6.52 37.37 -11.71
CA THR A 356 -5.42 36.49 -11.34
C THR A 356 -5.28 35.33 -12.34
N ARG A 357 -4.14 34.64 -12.34
CA ARG A 357 -3.96 33.38 -13.08
C ARG A 357 -4.32 32.13 -12.26
N LEU A 358 -4.91 32.32 -11.07
CA LEU A 358 -5.21 31.22 -10.15
C LEU A 358 -6.42 30.43 -10.62
N LYS A 359 -6.37 29.10 -10.47
CA LYS A 359 -7.57 28.27 -10.55
C LYS A 359 -8.46 28.57 -9.34
N TYR A 360 -9.76 28.71 -9.53
CA TYR A 360 -10.65 28.98 -8.40
C TYR A 360 -11.99 28.26 -8.51
N TYR A 361 -12.58 27.95 -7.36
CA TYR A 361 -13.87 27.27 -7.28
C TYR A 361 -14.66 27.70 -6.04
N THR A 362 -15.99 27.59 -6.09
CA THR A 362 -16.87 27.91 -4.96
C THR A 362 -17.33 26.64 -4.26
N VAL A 363 -17.18 26.60 -2.93
CA VAL A 363 -17.55 25.45 -2.11
C VAL A 363 -18.94 25.64 -1.52
N SER A 364 -19.84 24.70 -1.81
CA SER A 364 -21.19 24.64 -1.23
C SER A 364 -21.23 23.60 -0.11
N PHE A 365 -21.92 23.92 0.99
CA PHE A 365 -22.03 23.03 2.16
C PHE A 365 -23.46 22.48 2.34
N PRO A 366 -23.65 21.22 2.79
CA PRO A 366 -22.61 20.26 3.22
C PRO A 366 -21.70 19.86 2.05
N SER A 367 -20.39 19.74 2.30
CA SER A 367 -19.40 19.39 1.27
C SER A 367 -19.71 17.98 0.75
N ARG A 368 -20.56 17.89 -0.27
CA ARG A 368 -20.58 16.74 -1.17
C ARG A 368 -19.27 16.83 -1.93
N ILE A 369 -18.25 16.16 -1.45
CA ILE A 369 -16.95 16.09 -2.11
C ILE A 369 -17.22 15.62 -3.55
N TRP A 370 -17.22 16.58 -4.49
CA TRP A 370 -17.19 16.40 -5.95
C TRP A 370 -18.46 15.94 -6.70
N ASP A 371 -19.65 16.41 -6.32
CA ASP A 371 -20.73 16.52 -7.33
C ASP A 371 -20.33 17.63 -8.32
N ARG A 372 -20.12 17.26 -9.60
CA ARG A 372 -19.89 18.13 -10.78
C ARG A 372 -18.44 18.30 -11.25
N GLU A 373 -17.86 17.24 -11.82
CA GLU A 373 -17.32 17.38 -13.19
C GLU A 373 -18.50 17.62 -14.16
N GLN A 374 -19.27 18.70 -13.99
CA GLN A 374 -20.34 19.04 -14.92
C GLN A 374 -19.74 19.64 -16.19
N ALA A 375 -20.14 19.05 -17.31
CA ALA A 375 -20.15 19.64 -18.63
C ALA A 375 -18.79 19.81 -19.31
N ALA A 376 -18.25 18.68 -19.80
CA ALA A 376 -17.59 18.61 -21.11
C ALA A 376 -17.86 17.24 -21.72
#